data_AF-A0A0C1VUM3-F1
#
_entry.id   AF-A0A0C1VUM3-F1
#
_cell.length_a   1.000
_cell.length_b   1.000
_cell.length_c   1.000
_cell.angle_alpha   90.00
_cell.angle_beta   90.00
_cell.angle_gamma   90.00
#
_symmetry.space_group_name_H-M   'P 1'
#
loop_
_entity.id
_entity.type
_entity.pdbx_description
1 polymer ?
#
loop_
_entity_poly.entity_id
_entity_poly.type
_entity_poly.pdbx_seq_one_letter_code
_entity_poly.pdbx_strand_id
1 'polypeptide(L)'
;MNLMNLPKKRGKWNLELCKQSAAKFKTRTEWCEGCKAAYSAAYRNGWLDQCCAHMQRVGLKWTYEKCKQSASKYKTRSAWNHGCKSAYHAARKNGWVEDCCAHMLPSRTGKKWTFETCAENAKRYKTRSDWQRGCSGAYNAANRNGWLEDCCVHMKPIELKWNLSACIQSARPFKTRTEWISHCKSAYQAARNRGWLEQCCAHMGEPRTQKKWTLDACMRSAADYKTRTAWQEGCSGAYFAAHRNNWMKRCCAHMRSARSKWTLKICKGSASYFSSKRDWLRCCRGAYNAAHRNGWLAECCSHMERPRAA
;
A
#
# COMPACT_ATOMS: atom_id res chain seq x y z
N MET A 1 47.80 0.53 5.92
CA MET A 1 46.99 0.97 4.76
C MET A 1 45.52 0.97 5.12
N ASN A 2 44.79 1.98 4.64
CA ASN A 2 43.46 2.42 5.05
C ASN A 2 42.31 1.44 4.71
N LEU A 3 41.40 1.25 5.67
CA LEU A 3 40.09 0.57 5.59
C LEU A 3 39.04 1.34 4.74
N MET A 4 39.45 2.06 3.70
CA MET A 4 38.60 3.00 2.94
C MET A 4 38.34 2.60 1.48
N ASN A 5 38.78 1.43 1.01
CA ASN A 5 38.59 1.04 -0.41
C ASN A 5 38.09 -0.40 -0.60
N LEU A 6 36.94 -0.72 0.00
CA LEU A 6 36.10 -1.80 -0.52
C LEU A 6 34.78 -1.19 -1.03
N PRO A 7 34.44 -1.36 -2.33
CA PRO A 7 33.25 -0.75 -2.90
C PRO A 7 31.99 -1.30 -2.21
N LYS A 8 31.25 -0.40 -1.55
CA LYS A 8 29.88 -0.64 -1.08
C LYS A 8 28.96 -0.92 -2.29
N LYS A 9 28.86 -2.18 -2.70
CA LYS A 9 27.73 -2.69 -3.50
C LYS A 9 26.90 -3.62 -2.63
N ARG A 10 25.64 -3.26 -2.40
CA ARG A 10 24.60 -4.16 -1.91
C ARG A 10 24.55 -5.37 -2.84
N GLY A 11 25.19 -6.48 -2.43
CA GLY A 11 25.27 -7.71 -3.23
C GLY A 11 23.87 -8.26 -3.47
N LYS A 12 23.38 -8.18 -4.70
CA LYS A 12 22.21 -8.93 -5.14
C LYS A 12 22.62 -10.40 -5.12
N TRP A 13 21.95 -11.20 -4.28
CA TRP A 13 22.02 -12.66 -4.35
C TRP A 13 21.80 -13.11 -5.80
N ASN A 14 22.73 -13.90 -6.31
CA ASN A 14 22.61 -14.62 -7.58
C ASN A 14 22.44 -16.12 -7.30
N LEU A 15 22.08 -16.90 -8.33
CA LEU A 15 21.82 -18.33 -8.20
C LEU A 15 22.99 -19.08 -7.54
N GLU A 16 24.23 -18.74 -7.90
CA GLU A 16 25.42 -19.43 -7.41
C GLU A 16 25.66 -19.18 -5.91
N LEU A 17 25.53 -17.92 -5.46
CA LEU A 17 25.60 -17.57 -4.05
C LEU A 17 24.47 -18.23 -3.24
N CYS A 18 23.28 -18.37 -3.83
CA CYS A 18 22.18 -19.11 -3.21
C CYS A 18 22.49 -20.61 -3.10
N LYS A 19 23.09 -21.24 -4.12
CA LYS A 19 23.55 -22.65 -4.06
C LYS A 19 24.62 -22.87 -2.99
N GLN A 20 25.62 -22.00 -2.93
CA GLN A 20 26.68 -22.07 -1.91
C GLN A 20 26.13 -21.88 -0.49
N SER A 21 25.14 -21.01 -0.32
CA SER A 21 24.43 -20.85 0.95
C SER A 21 23.65 -22.11 1.31
N ALA A 22 22.88 -22.66 0.37
CA ALA A 22 22.05 -23.85 0.57
C ALA A 22 22.89 -25.11 0.87
N ALA A 23 24.06 -25.25 0.26
CA ALA A 23 24.98 -26.37 0.46
C ALA A 23 25.39 -26.59 1.93
N LYS A 24 25.28 -25.55 2.77
CA LYS A 24 25.64 -25.62 4.20
C LYS A 24 24.57 -26.28 5.08
N PHE A 25 23.38 -26.56 4.55
CA PHE A 25 22.22 -27.04 5.32
C PHE A 25 21.70 -28.34 4.74
N LYS A 26 21.14 -29.20 5.60
CA LYS A 26 20.64 -30.53 5.20
C LYS A 26 19.18 -30.49 4.79
N THR A 27 18.40 -29.56 5.37
CA THR A 27 16.96 -29.39 5.06
C THR A 27 16.63 -27.96 4.62
N ARG A 28 15.51 -27.81 3.88
CA ARG A 28 15.01 -26.49 3.44
C ARG A 28 14.67 -25.60 4.63
N THR A 29 14.16 -26.17 5.72
CA THR A 29 13.79 -25.46 6.94
C THR A 29 15.04 -24.89 7.62
N GLU A 30 16.08 -25.71 7.81
CA GLU A 30 17.37 -25.27 8.35
C GLU A 30 17.99 -24.15 7.51
N TRP A 31 17.92 -24.26 6.17
CA TRP A 31 18.43 -23.21 5.30
C TRP A 31 17.63 -21.90 5.41
N CYS A 32 16.30 -22.00 5.49
CA CYS A 32 15.43 -20.85 5.69
C CYS A 32 15.78 -20.11 6.99
N GLU A 33 15.97 -20.85 8.07
CA GLU A 33 16.27 -20.29 9.40
C GLU A 33 17.70 -19.75 9.50
N GLY A 34 18.67 -20.50 8.98
CA GLY A 34 20.09 -20.17 9.04
C GLY A 34 20.55 -19.10 8.03
N CYS A 35 19.86 -18.93 6.91
CA CYS A 35 20.19 -17.89 5.93
C CYS A 35 18.95 -17.33 5.21
N LYS A 36 18.07 -16.63 5.96
CA LYS A 36 16.83 -16.01 5.46
C LYS A 36 17.00 -15.18 4.19
N ALA A 37 18.10 -14.43 4.07
CA ALA A 37 18.34 -13.55 2.93
C ALA A 37 18.58 -14.34 1.63
N ALA A 38 19.39 -15.40 1.68
CA ALA A 38 19.66 -16.29 0.54
C ALA A 38 18.42 -17.10 0.16
N TYR A 39 17.73 -17.65 1.16
CA TYR A 39 16.49 -18.41 0.97
C TYR A 39 15.40 -17.55 0.31
N SER A 40 15.19 -16.33 0.81
CA SER A 40 14.18 -15.39 0.26
C SER A 40 14.53 -14.92 -1.14
N ALA A 41 15.82 -14.81 -1.48
CA ALA A 41 16.25 -14.52 -2.83
C ALA A 41 15.96 -15.71 -3.76
N ALA A 42 16.29 -16.94 -3.34
CA ALA A 42 16.00 -18.14 -4.11
C ALA A 42 14.49 -18.37 -4.32
N TYR A 43 13.66 -18.13 -3.30
CA TYR A 43 12.20 -18.22 -3.40
C TYR A 43 11.64 -17.22 -4.42
N ARG A 44 11.99 -15.94 -4.30
CA ARG A 44 11.47 -14.89 -5.19
C ARG A 44 11.89 -15.05 -6.65
N ASN A 45 13.04 -15.66 -6.90
CA ASN A 45 13.56 -15.88 -8.25
C ASN A 45 13.30 -17.31 -8.78
N GLY A 46 12.56 -18.15 -8.05
CA GLY A 46 12.23 -19.52 -8.48
C GLY A 46 13.40 -20.51 -8.47
N TRP A 47 14.48 -20.22 -7.74
CA TRP A 47 15.70 -21.03 -7.69
C TRP A 47 15.70 -22.10 -6.61
N LEU A 48 14.63 -22.21 -5.80
CA LEU A 48 14.61 -23.11 -4.65
C LEU A 48 14.89 -24.57 -5.00
N ASP A 49 14.33 -25.08 -6.09
CA ASP A 49 14.56 -26.49 -6.44
C ASP A 49 16.01 -26.75 -6.86
N GLN A 50 16.66 -25.79 -7.54
CA GLN A 50 18.07 -25.90 -7.90
C GLN A 50 19.00 -25.75 -6.70
N CYS A 51 18.66 -24.86 -5.75
CA CYS A 51 19.48 -24.65 -4.56
C CYS A 51 19.34 -25.80 -3.55
N CYS A 52 18.17 -26.46 -3.51
CA CYS A 52 17.85 -27.51 -2.55
C CYS A 52 17.90 -28.91 -3.16
N ALA A 53 18.57 -29.11 -4.30
CA ALA A 53 18.61 -30.40 -5.00
C ALA A 53 19.26 -31.50 -4.14
N HIS A 54 20.24 -31.15 -3.31
CA HIS A 54 20.93 -32.05 -2.38
C HIS A 54 20.18 -32.26 -1.05
N MET A 55 19.13 -31.49 -0.77
CA MET A 55 18.42 -31.54 0.50
C MET A 55 17.32 -32.60 0.48
N GLN A 56 17.31 -33.48 1.48
CA GLN A 56 16.24 -34.46 1.64
C GLN A 56 14.90 -33.75 1.89
N ARG A 57 13.88 -34.06 1.08
CA ARG A 57 12.50 -33.64 1.36
C ARG A 57 11.95 -34.49 2.50
N VAL A 58 12.23 -34.10 3.73
CA VAL A 58 11.64 -34.71 4.93
C VAL A 58 10.20 -34.22 5.08
N GLY A 59 9.32 -34.61 4.15
CA GLY A 59 7.89 -34.46 4.32
C GLY A 59 7.36 -35.70 5.04
N LEU A 60 6.76 -35.53 6.23
CA LEU A 60 6.06 -36.62 6.89
C LEU A 60 4.93 -37.10 5.95
N LYS A 61 5.12 -38.26 5.32
CA LYS A 61 4.07 -38.92 4.53
C LYS A 61 3.01 -39.42 5.50
N TRP A 62 1.84 -38.79 5.45
CA TRP A 62 0.65 -39.20 6.19
C TRP A 62 0.10 -40.48 5.55
N THR A 63 0.14 -41.58 6.30
CA THR A 63 -0.56 -42.83 5.99
C THR A 63 -1.86 -42.90 6.78
N TYR A 64 -2.74 -43.82 6.42
CA TYR A 64 -3.99 -44.07 7.14
C TYR A 64 -3.74 -44.29 8.65
N GLU A 65 -2.75 -45.11 9.00
CA GLU A 65 -2.39 -45.47 10.38
C GLU A 65 -1.87 -44.26 11.15
N LYS A 66 -1.02 -43.44 10.52
CA LYS A 66 -0.51 -42.19 11.13
C LYS A 66 -1.62 -41.17 11.35
N CYS A 67 -2.57 -41.07 10.42
CA CYS A 67 -3.77 -40.25 10.59
C CYS A 67 -4.63 -40.76 11.74
N LYS A 68 -4.86 -42.08 11.83
CA LYS A 68 -5.62 -42.72 12.91
C LYS A 68 -4.99 -42.52 14.28
N GLN A 69 -3.67 -42.69 14.38
CA GLN A 69 -2.89 -42.43 15.60
C GLN A 69 -2.84 -40.93 15.98
N SER A 70 -2.82 -40.03 14.98
CA SER A 70 -2.92 -38.59 15.24
C SER A 70 -4.31 -38.24 15.79
N ALA A 71 -5.36 -38.77 15.17
CA ALA A 71 -6.74 -38.52 15.55
C ALA A 71 -7.07 -39.05 16.96
N SER A 72 -6.53 -40.21 17.36
CA SER A 72 -6.78 -40.79 18.70
C SER A 72 -6.36 -39.89 19.86
N LYS A 73 -5.49 -38.90 19.63
CA LYS A 73 -5.06 -37.90 20.63
C LYS A 73 -6.10 -36.83 20.94
N TYR A 74 -7.18 -36.74 20.15
CA TYR A 74 -8.17 -35.67 20.25
C TYR A 74 -9.57 -36.22 20.47
N LYS A 75 -10.38 -35.49 21.25
CA LYS A 75 -11.77 -35.88 21.58
C LYS A 75 -12.81 -35.41 20.55
N THR A 76 -12.48 -34.41 19.73
CA THR A 76 -13.39 -33.84 18.72
C THR A 76 -12.66 -33.58 17.40
N ARG A 77 -13.39 -33.62 16.28
CA ARG A 77 -12.84 -33.35 14.94
C ARG A 77 -12.22 -31.95 14.85
N SER A 78 -12.85 -30.96 15.50
CA SER A 78 -12.34 -29.59 15.56
C SER A 78 -11.01 -29.51 16.32
N ALA A 79 -10.91 -30.17 17.49
CA ALA A 79 -9.67 -30.22 18.24
C ALA A 79 -8.54 -30.89 17.43
N TRP A 80 -8.86 -31.96 16.67
CA TRP A 80 -7.88 -32.60 15.79
C TRP A 80 -7.42 -31.69 14.64
N ASN A 81 -8.34 -31.00 13.97
CA ASN A 81 -8.02 -30.06 12.89
C ASN A 81 -7.12 -28.90 13.38
N HIS A 82 -7.36 -28.38 14.59
CA HIS A 82 -6.54 -27.32 15.15
C HIS A 82 -5.20 -27.84 15.67
N GLY A 83 -5.17 -29.00 16.33
CA GLY A 83 -3.97 -29.55 16.94
C GLY A 83 -3.02 -30.25 15.96
N CYS A 84 -3.53 -30.82 14.86
CA CYS A 84 -2.72 -31.50 13.85
C CYS A 84 -3.30 -31.31 12.44
N LYS A 85 -3.28 -30.06 11.97
CA LYS A 85 -3.87 -29.63 10.69
C LYS A 85 -3.40 -30.43 9.48
N SER A 86 -2.11 -30.81 9.44
CA SER A 86 -1.53 -31.58 8.34
C SER A 86 -2.09 -33.01 8.29
N ALA A 87 -2.26 -33.68 9.43
CA ALA A 87 -2.89 -35.00 9.52
C ALA A 87 -4.37 -34.98 9.13
N TYR A 88 -5.11 -33.98 9.65
CA TYR A 88 -6.53 -33.80 9.37
C TYR A 88 -6.77 -33.55 7.88
N HIS A 89 -5.97 -32.69 7.25
CA HIS A 89 -6.07 -32.44 5.81
C HIS A 89 -5.70 -33.67 4.98
N ALA A 90 -4.69 -34.43 5.38
CA ALA A 90 -4.33 -35.68 4.69
C ALA A 90 -5.48 -36.70 4.77
N ALA A 91 -6.06 -36.91 5.95
CA ALA A 91 -7.21 -37.79 6.13
C ALA A 91 -8.41 -37.31 5.29
N ARG A 92 -8.71 -36.00 5.29
CA ARG A 92 -9.81 -35.42 4.49
C ARG A 92 -9.60 -35.60 3.00
N LYS A 93 -8.39 -35.36 2.50
CA LYS A 93 -8.07 -35.52 1.08
C LYS A 93 -8.22 -36.97 0.62
N ASN A 94 -7.91 -37.94 1.48
CA ASN A 94 -7.95 -39.36 1.17
C ASN A 94 -9.24 -40.06 1.66
N GLY A 95 -10.23 -39.33 2.18
CA GLY A 95 -11.50 -39.90 2.65
C GLY A 95 -11.46 -40.64 4.00
N TRP A 96 -10.33 -40.63 4.73
CA TRP A 96 -10.14 -41.39 5.98
C TRP A 96 -10.75 -40.72 7.23
N VAL A 97 -11.43 -39.59 7.09
CA VAL A 97 -11.88 -38.79 8.25
C VAL A 97 -12.88 -39.53 9.10
N GLU A 98 -13.83 -40.25 8.50
CA GLU A 98 -14.84 -40.99 9.26
C GLU A 98 -14.20 -42.09 10.11
N ASP A 99 -13.29 -42.87 9.53
CA ASP A 99 -12.58 -43.93 10.24
C ASP A 99 -11.62 -43.40 11.31
N CYS A 100 -10.88 -42.33 11.00
CA CYS A 100 -9.96 -41.70 11.96
C CYS A 100 -10.70 -41.05 13.12
N CYS A 101 -11.96 -40.62 12.91
CA CYS A 101 -12.76 -39.93 13.90
C CYS A 101 -13.88 -40.80 14.48
N ALA A 102 -13.88 -42.12 14.28
CA ALA A 102 -14.93 -43.02 14.76
C ALA A 102 -15.13 -42.96 16.29
N HIS A 103 -14.04 -42.71 17.05
CA HIS A 103 -14.08 -42.53 18.51
C HIS A 103 -14.49 -41.12 18.95
N MET A 104 -14.56 -40.16 18.02
CA MET A 104 -14.92 -38.78 18.33
C MET A 104 -16.43 -38.62 18.22
N LEU A 105 -17.06 -38.24 19.33
CA LEU A 105 -18.49 -37.92 19.35
C LEU A 105 -18.80 -36.90 18.24
N PRO A 106 -19.92 -37.07 17.49
CA PRO A 106 -20.40 -36.08 16.54
C PRO A 106 -20.46 -34.71 17.22
N SER A 107 -20.05 -33.66 16.51
CA SER A 107 -20.10 -32.30 17.04
C SER A 107 -21.48 -32.02 17.65
N ARG A 108 -21.53 -31.48 18.89
CA ARG A 108 -22.78 -31.02 19.55
C ARG A 108 -23.58 -30.03 18.70
N THR A 109 -22.98 -29.48 17.65
CA THR A 109 -23.61 -28.58 16.66
C THR A 109 -24.21 -29.28 15.44
N GLY A 110 -24.29 -30.62 15.42
CA GLY A 110 -24.89 -31.42 14.34
C GLY A 110 -26.40 -31.25 14.13
N LYS A 111 -26.99 -30.10 14.53
CA LYS A 111 -28.37 -29.76 14.21
C LYS A 111 -28.42 -29.49 12.70
N LYS A 112 -28.83 -30.50 11.92
CA LYS A 112 -29.13 -30.32 10.51
C LYS A 112 -30.25 -29.28 10.42
N TRP A 113 -29.99 -28.20 9.70
CA TRP A 113 -31.02 -27.24 9.35
C TRP A 113 -31.95 -27.89 8.34
N THR A 114 -33.19 -28.10 8.74
CA THR A 114 -34.30 -28.50 7.88
C THR A 114 -35.09 -27.26 7.46
N PHE A 115 -35.97 -27.41 6.46
CA PHE A 115 -36.87 -26.35 6.06
C PHE A 115 -37.66 -25.79 7.24
N GLU A 116 -38.26 -26.67 8.05
CA GLU A 116 -39.13 -26.30 9.19
C GLU A 116 -38.36 -25.54 10.27
N THR A 117 -37.15 -26.01 10.59
CA THR A 117 -36.31 -25.35 11.59
C THR A 117 -35.76 -24.01 11.10
N CYS A 118 -35.51 -23.86 9.80
CA CYS A 118 -35.19 -22.57 9.18
C CYS A 118 -36.39 -21.62 9.18
N ALA A 119 -37.58 -22.09 8.78
CA ALA A 119 -38.79 -21.29 8.74
C ALA A 119 -39.18 -20.79 10.14
N GLU A 120 -39.14 -21.66 11.15
CA GLU A 120 -39.44 -21.29 12.53
C GLU A 120 -38.40 -20.30 13.09
N ASN A 121 -37.12 -20.48 12.74
CA ASN A 121 -36.08 -19.53 13.12
C ASN A 121 -36.29 -18.15 12.45
N ALA A 122 -36.69 -18.13 11.18
CA ALA A 122 -36.91 -16.92 10.41
C ALA A 122 -38.05 -16.05 10.98
N LYS A 123 -39.12 -16.67 11.52
CA LYS A 123 -40.24 -15.96 12.17
C LYS A 123 -39.82 -15.03 13.32
N ARG A 124 -38.67 -15.29 13.94
CA ARG A 124 -38.12 -14.48 15.04
C ARG A 124 -37.56 -13.13 14.59
N TYR A 125 -37.43 -12.91 13.28
CA TYR A 125 -36.81 -11.73 12.69
C TYR A 125 -37.78 -11.01 11.76
N LYS A 126 -37.70 -9.66 11.74
CA LYS A 126 -38.57 -8.80 10.93
C LYS A 126 -38.04 -8.58 9.51
N THR A 127 -36.71 -8.63 9.33
CA THR A 127 -36.04 -8.42 8.06
C THR A 127 -35.03 -9.52 7.77
N ARG A 128 -34.76 -9.79 6.48
CA ARG A 128 -33.75 -10.77 6.06
C ARG A 128 -32.37 -10.46 6.63
N SER A 129 -32.01 -9.19 6.67
CA SER A 129 -30.74 -8.71 7.24
C SER A 129 -30.63 -8.99 8.73
N ASP A 130 -31.74 -8.83 9.49
CA ASP A 130 -31.76 -9.16 10.91
C ASP A 130 -31.64 -10.66 11.13
N TRP A 131 -32.29 -11.46 10.29
CA TRP A 131 -32.17 -12.91 10.34
C TRP A 131 -30.75 -13.39 10.04
N GLN A 132 -30.12 -12.84 8.99
CA GLN A 132 -28.74 -13.17 8.63
C GLN A 132 -27.76 -12.83 9.74
N ARG A 133 -27.90 -11.66 10.39
CA ARG A 133 -27.05 -11.23 11.51
C ARG A 133 -27.33 -12.03 12.78
N GLY A 134 -28.58 -12.33 13.07
CA GLY A 134 -29.01 -13.00 14.30
C GLY A 134 -28.82 -14.53 14.29
N CYS A 135 -28.94 -15.17 13.13
CA CYS A 135 -28.74 -16.62 12.98
C CYS A 135 -28.20 -16.96 11.58
N SER A 136 -26.94 -16.61 11.33
CA SER A 136 -26.27 -16.85 10.05
C SER A 136 -26.27 -18.32 9.62
N GLY A 137 -26.25 -19.27 10.57
CA GLY A 137 -26.33 -20.70 10.30
C GLY A 137 -27.65 -21.11 9.61
N ALA A 138 -28.79 -20.68 10.17
CA ALA A 138 -30.12 -20.96 9.61
C ALA A 138 -30.33 -20.26 8.27
N TYR A 139 -29.93 -18.98 8.19
CA TYR A 139 -30.02 -18.18 6.98
C TYR A 139 -29.22 -18.80 5.82
N ASN A 140 -27.95 -19.16 6.08
CA ASN A 140 -27.10 -19.77 5.06
C ASN A 140 -27.55 -21.17 4.66
N ALA A 141 -28.22 -21.90 5.55
CA ALA A 141 -28.84 -23.17 5.18
C ALA A 141 -30.05 -22.95 4.27
N ALA A 142 -30.96 -22.03 4.60
CA ALA A 142 -32.10 -21.69 3.76
C ALA A 142 -31.66 -21.18 2.37
N ASN A 143 -30.67 -20.29 2.32
CA ASN A 143 -30.14 -19.76 1.05
C ASN A 143 -29.51 -20.85 0.17
N ARG A 144 -28.72 -21.75 0.75
CA ARG A 144 -28.07 -22.83 -0.02
C ARG A 144 -29.05 -23.88 -0.54
N ASN A 145 -30.17 -24.07 0.14
CA ASN A 145 -31.19 -25.05 -0.24
C ASN A 145 -32.38 -24.41 -0.98
N GLY A 146 -32.33 -23.11 -1.30
CA GLY A 146 -33.41 -22.42 -2.02
C GLY A 146 -34.65 -22.06 -1.19
N TRP A 147 -34.66 -22.31 0.13
CA TRP A 147 -35.80 -22.07 1.02
C TRP A 147 -35.96 -20.60 1.47
N LEU A 148 -35.09 -19.72 0.98
CA LEU A 148 -34.97 -18.38 1.54
C LEU A 148 -36.23 -17.53 1.31
N GLU A 149 -36.85 -17.66 0.13
CA GLU A 149 -38.08 -16.93 -0.19
C GLU A 149 -39.23 -17.40 0.72
N ASP A 150 -39.42 -18.71 0.83
CA ASP A 150 -40.47 -19.32 1.67
C ASP A 150 -40.30 -19.01 3.15
N CYS A 151 -39.07 -19.05 3.67
CA CYS A 151 -38.78 -18.71 5.06
C CYS A 151 -38.99 -17.21 5.36
N CYS A 152 -39.01 -16.34 4.34
CA CYS A 152 -39.06 -14.90 4.49
C CYS A 152 -40.36 -14.26 4.01
N VAL A 153 -41.43 -15.03 3.74
CA VAL A 153 -42.72 -14.50 3.27
C VAL A 153 -43.30 -13.42 4.19
N HIS A 154 -43.11 -13.54 5.51
CA HIS A 154 -43.57 -12.55 6.50
C HIS A 154 -42.69 -11.30 6.58
N MET A 155 -41.50 -11.30 5.98
CA MET A 155 -40.56 -10.20 6.06
C MET A 155 -40.81 -9.21 4.93
N LYS A 156 -41.28 -8.00 5.29
CA LYS A 156 -41.48 -6.94 4.30
C LYS A 156 -40.15 -6.57 3.62
N PRO A 157 -40.16 -6.33 2.30
CA PRO A 157 -39.02 -5.76 1.60
C PRO A 157 -38.58 -4.46 2.30
N ILE A 158 -37.28 -4.27 2.46
CA ILE A 158 -36.76 -3.02 3.01
C ILE A 158 -36.96 -1.95 1.93
N GLU A 159 -37.84 -0.99 2.20
CA GLU A 159 -37.94 0.21 1.39
C GLU A 159 -36.64 1.00 1.51
N LEU A 160 -35.87 1.00 0.43
CA LEU A 160 -34.63 1.76 0.38
C LEU A 160 -34.98 3.25 0.34
N LYS A 161 -34.51 3.99 1.34
CA LYS A 161 -34.57 5.47 1.37
C LYS A 161 -34.15 6.11 0.04
N TRP A 162 -33.13 5.53 -0.60
CA TRP A 162 -32.62 5.96 -1.91
C TRP A 162 -32.91 4.90 -2.97
N ASN A 163 -34.06 5.02 -3.60
CA ASN A 163 -34.37 4.40 -4.89
C ASN A 163 -34.00 5.37 -6.04
N LEU A 164 -34.08 4.90 -7.29
CA LEU A 164 -33.72 5.70 -8.47
C LEU A 164 -34.48 7.03 -8.53
N SER A 165 -35.80 7.01 -8.31
CA SER A 165 -36.65 8.22 -8.33
C SER A 165 -36.22 9.22 -7.26
N ALA A 166 -36.00 8.77 -6.02
CA ALA A 166 -35.52 9.61 -4.93
C ALA A 166 -34.13 10.20 -5.22
N CYS A 167 -33.23 9.44 -5.86
CA CYS A 167 -31.93 9.94 -6.29
C CYS A 167 -32.05 11.01 -7.39
N ILE A 168 -32.93 10.83 -8.38
CA ILE A 168 -33.21 11.82 -9.43
C ILE A 168 -33.78 13.10 -8.82
N GLN A 169 -34.77 13.00 -7.93
CA GLN A 169 -35.34 14.15 -7.24
C GLN A 169 -34.31 14.89 -6.40
N SER A 170 -33.44 14.15 -5.70
CA SER A 170 -32.34 14.75 -4.94
C SER A 170 -31.32 15.47 -5.83
N ALA A 171 -31.06 14.96 -7.04
CA ALA A 171 -30.08 15.53 -7.96
C ALA A 171 -30.60 16.78 -8.68
N ARG A 172 -31.90 16.85 -8.95
CA ARG A 172 -32.57 17.88 -9.77
C ARG A 172 -32.21 19.34 -9.42
N PRO A 173 -32.05 19.76 -8.15
CA PRO A 173 -31.75 21.16 -7.83
C PRO A 173 -30.32 21.60 -8.18
N PHE A 174 -29.41 20.66 -8.43
CA PHE A 174 -27.98 20.94 -8.58
C PHE A 174 -27.58 20.98 -10.06
N LYS A 175 -26.67 21.88 -10.43
CA LYS A 175 -26.19 22.02 -11.82
C LYS A 175 -24.97 21.16 -12.09
N THR A 176 -24.23 20.77 -11.04
CA THR A 176 -23.03 19.96 -11.17
C THR A 176 -23.02 18.77 -10.20
N ARG A 177 -22.33 17.70 -10.61
CA ARG A 177 -22.10 16.51 -9.76
C ARG A 177 -21.43 16.88 -8.42
N THR A 178 -20.54 17.88 -8.44
CA THR A 178 -19.82 18.39 -7.27
C THR A 178 -20.75 19.11 -6.28
N GLU A 179 -21.69 19.91 -6.77
CA GLU A 179 -22.71 20.53 -5.91
C GLU A 179 -23.64 19.48 -5.32
N TRP A 180 -24.05 18.48 -6.10
CA TRP A 180 -24.92 17.43 -5.60
C TRP A 180 -24.27 16.59 -4.51
N ILE A 181 -23.02 16.17 -4.68
CA ILE A 181 -22.31 15.38 -3.64
C ILE A 181 -22.04 16.18 -2.37
N SER A 182 -21.82 17.49 -2.46
CA SER A 182 -21.58 18.33 -1.28
C SER A 182 -22.85 18.51 -0.43
N HIS A 183 -24.02 18.61 -1.06
CA HIS A 183 -25.30 18.81 -0.37
C HIS A 183 -25.99 17.51 0.02
N CYS A 184 -25.93 16.47 -0.83
CA CYS A 184 -26.59 15.20 -0.58
C CYS A 184 -25.70 14.00 -0.89
N LYS A 185 -24.61 13.89 -0.12
CA LYS A 185 -23.63 12.80 -0.24
C LYS A 185 -24.25 11.41 -0.22
N SER A 186 -25.28 11.18 0.60
CA SER A 186 -25.93 9.88 0.73
C SER A 186 -26.72 9.47 -0.52
N ALA A 187 -27.47 10.40 -1.14
CA ALA A 187 -28.16 10.16 -2.40
C ALA A 187 -27.17 9.94 -3.56
N TYR A 188 -26.14 10.79 -3.63
CA TYR A 188 -25.08 10.67 -4.63
C TYR A 188 -24.38 9.31 -4.55
N GLN A 189 -23.99 8.87 -3.35
CA GLN A 189 -23.34 7.58 -3.15
C GLN A 189 -24.26 6.41 -3.49
N ALA A 190 -25.54 6.49 -3.13
CA ALA A 190 -26.53 5.47 -3.49
C ALA A 190 -26.65 5.34 -5.02
N ALA A 191 -26.73 6.47 -5.73
CA ALA A 191 -26.77 6.49 -7.19
C ALA A 191 -25.47 5.94 -7.80
N ARG A 192 -24.31 6.34 -7.29
CA ARG A 192 -23.00 5.83 -7.75
C ARG A 192 -22.86 4.32 -7.59
N ASN A 193 -23.15 3.81 -6.39
CA ASN A 193 -22.95 2.40 -6.08
C ASN A 193 -23.92 1.49 -6.84
N ARG A 194 -25.05 2.05 -7.33
CA ARG A 194 -26.06 1.33 -8.12
C ARG A 194 -26.03 1.66 -9.62
N GLY A 195 -25.05 2.44 -10.08
CA GLY A 195 -24.90 2.78 -11.50
C GLY A 195 -25.93 3.79 -12.04
N TRP A 196 -26.62 4.53 -11.18
CA TRP A 196 -27.66 5.48 -11.56
C TRP A 196 -27.16 6.90 -11.81
N LEU A 197 -25.84 7.15 -11.72
CA LEU A 197 -25.28 8.50 -11.82
C LEU A 197 -25.63 9.20 -13.13
N GLU A 198 -25.59 8.49 -14.26
CA GLU A 198 -25.89 9.12 -15.56
C GLU A 198 -27.36 9.55 -15.65
N GLN A 199 -28.28 8.75 -15.12
CA GLN A 199 -29.71 9.10 -15.08
C GLN A 199 -29.97 10.25 -14.11
N CYS A 200 -29.35 10.24 -12.93
CA CYS A 200 -29.52 11.30 -11.94
C CYS A 200 -28.88 12.63 -12.38
N CYS A 201 -27.81 12.56 -13.17
CA CYS A 201 -27.05 13.72 -13.60
C CYS A 201 -27.35 14.10 -15.07
N ALA A 202 -28.38 13.56 -15.72
CA ALA A 202 -28.62 13.81 -17.15
C ALA A 202 -28.81 15.30 -17.48
N HIS A 203 -29.34 16.09 -16.53
CA HIS A 203 -29.47 17.55 -16.67
C HIS A 203 -28.21 18.33 -16.29
N MET A 204 -27.25 17.68 -15.62
CA MET A 204 -25.96 18.25 -15.28
C MET A 204 -25.03 17.93 -16.45
N GLY A 205 -24.76 18.92 -17.30
CA GLY A 205 -23.95 18.73 -18.52
C GLY A 205 -22.59 18.05 -18.31
N GLU A 206 -21.86 17.81 -19.39
CA GLU A 206 -20.67 16.95 -19.39
C GLU A 206 -19.70 17.26 -18.23
N PRO A 207 -19.13 16.24 -17.57
CA PRO A 207 -18.13 16.44 -16.53
C PRO A 207 -17.02 17.33 -17.06
N ARG A 208 -16.71 18.43 -16.35
CA ARG A 208 -15.58 19.28 -16.72
C ARG A 208 -14.32 18.43 -16.76
N THR A 209 -13.83 18.13 -17.96
CA THR A 209 -12.53 17.49 -18.12
C THR A 209 -11.47 18.46 -17.64
N GLN A 210 -10.71 18.07 -16.61
CA GLN A 210 -9.58 18.85 -16.14
C GLN A 210 -8.66 19.18 -17.33
N LYS A 211 -8.36 20.47 -17.54
CA LYS A 211 -7.45 20.91 -18.60
C LYS A 211 -6.11 20.21 -18.42
N LYS A 212 -5.81 19.25 -19.30
CA LYS A 212 -4.58 18.46 -19.22
C LYS A 212 -3.42 19.35 -19.63
N TRP A 213 -2.56 19.68 -18.69
CA TRP A 213 -1.34 20.43 -18.97
C TRP A 213 -0.40 19.59 -19.83
N THR A 214 -0.06 20.09 -21.01
CA THR A 214 1.00 19.56 -21.86
C THR A 214 2.31 20.27 -21.56
N LEU A 215 3.43 19.66 -21.94
CA LEU A 215 4.73 20.30 -21.81
C LEU A 215 4.77 21.65 -22.54
N ASP A 216 4.23 21.73 -23.74
CA ASP A 216 4.21 22.96 -24.53
C ASP A 216 3.34 24.05 -23.91
N ALA A 217 2.23 23.67 -23.26
CA ALA A 217 1.40 24.60 -22.51
C ALA A 217 2.14 25.14 -21.26
N CYS A 218 2.86 24.27 -20.55
CA CYS A 218 3.70 24.67 -19.42
C CYS A 218 4.87 25.57 -19.87
N MET A 219 5.51 25.26 -21.00
CA MET A 219 6.61 26.07 -21.53
C MET A 219 6.15 27.46 -21.97
N ARG A 220 5.01 27.56 -22.67
CA ARG A 220 4.39 28.86 -23.02
C ARG A 220 4.08 29.67 -21.79
N SER A 221 3.43 29.06 -20.80
CA SER A 221 3.14 29.73 -19.52
C SER A 221 4.42 30.18 -18.81
N ALA A 222 5.48 29.37 -18.81
CA ALA A 222 6.73 29.72 -18.15
C ALA A 222 7.47 30.88 -18.85
N ALA A 223 7.32 31.03 -20.17
CA ALA A 223 7.98 32.07 -20.95
C ALA A 223 7.59 33.49 -20.49
N ASP A 224 6.36 33.66 -19.98
CA ASP A 224 5.83 34.95 -19.51
C ASP A 224 6.49 35.44 -18.21
N TYR A 225 7.30 34.60 -17.55
CA TYR A 225 7.89 34.91 -16.24
C TYR A 225 9.42 34.82 -16.26
N LYS A 226 10.06 35.76 -15.55
CA LYS A 226 11.54 35.86 -15.47
C LYS A 226 12.15 35.00 -14.35
N THR A 227 11.37 34.66 -13.34
CA THR A 227 11.80 33.86 -12.17
C THR A 227 10.79 32.75 -11.87
N ARG A 228 11.27 31.68 -11.23
CA ARG A 228 10.42 30.54 -10.86
C ARG A 228 9.33 30.91 -9.87
N THR A 229 9.63 31.82 -8.93
CA THR A 229 8.67 32.31 -7.94
C THR A 229 7.54 33.09 -8.61
N ALA A 230 7.88 34.00 -9.53
CA ALA A 230 6.88 34.76 -10.28
C ALA A 230 5.99 33.83 -11.14
N TRP A 231 6.56 32.77 -11.73
CA TRP A 231 5.78 31.77 -12.45
C TRP A 231 4.85 30.96 -11.55
N GLN A 232 5.32 30.56 -10.37
CA GLN A 232 4.51 29.82 -9.40
C GLN A 232 3.31 30.65 -8.90
N GLU A 233 3.52 31.94 -8.64
CA GLU A 233 2.47 32.86 -8.18
C GLU A 233 1.51 33.24 -9.31
N GLY A 234 2.03 33.50 -10.50
CA GLY A 234 1.22 33.92 -11.65
C GLY A 234 0.50 32.79 -12.40
N CYS A 235 1.05 31.56 -12.40
CA CYS A 235 0.43 30.41 -13.04
C CYS A 235 0.75 29.10 -12.29
N SER A 236 0.26 28.98 -11.06
CA SER A 236 0.49 27.83 -10.18
C SER A 236 0.09 26.49 -10.83
N GLY A 237 -0.99 26.46 -11.62
CA GLY A 237 -1.44 25.27 -12.34
C GLY A 237 -0.39 24.71 -13.31
N ALA A 238 0.20 25.58 -14.15
CA ALA A 238 1.26 25.21 -15.09
C ALA A 238 2.54 24.81 -14.35
N TYR A 239 2.90 25.60 -13.33
CA TYR A 239 4.09 25.36 -12.51
C TYR A 239 4.05 23.98 -11.82
N PHE A 240 2.97 23.67 -11.10
CA PHE A 240 2.82 22.39 -10.41
C PHE A 240 2.63 21.22 -11.38
N ALA A 241 2.03 21.45 -12.56
CA ALA A 241 2.01 20.44 -13.61
C ALA A 241 3.42 20.14 -14.12
N ALA A 242 4.24 21.15 -14.39
CA ALA A 242 5.63 20.96 -14.80
C ALA A 242 6.47 20.30 -13.70
N HIS A 243 6.23 20.62 -12.43
CA HIS A 243 6.89 20.00 -11.30
C HIS A 243 6.54 18.50 -11.19
N ARG A 244 5.24 18.15 -11.20
CA ARG A 244 4.79 16.75 -11.12
C ARG A 244 5.27 15.89 -12.28
N ASN A 245 5.43 16.47 -13.47
CA ASN A 245 5.84 15.75 -14.68
C ASN A 245 7.35 15.90 -15.00
N ASN A 246 8.16 16.41 -14.06
CA ASN A 246 9.62 16.61 -14.24
C ASN A 246 10.01 17.51 -15.44
N TRP A 247 9.15 18.45 -15.82
CA TRP A 247 9.39 19.40 -16.93
C TRP A 247 10.09 20.69 -16.51
N MET A 248 10.35 20.87 -15.21
CA MET A 248 10.93 22.09 -14.64
C MET A 248 12.24 22.54 -15.31
N LYS A 249 13.12 21.59 -15.68
CA LYS A 249 14.38 21.92 -16.35
C LYS A 249 14.13 22.59 -17.71
N ARG A 250 13.12 22.12 -18.46
CA ARG A 250 12.76 22.66 -19.78
C ARG A 250 11.98 23.96 -19.64
N CYS A 251 11.00 24.02 -18.75
CA CYS A 251 10.16 25.21 -18.57
C CYS A 251 10.92 26.40 -17.96
N CYS A 252 11.91 26.16 -17.10
CA CYS A 252 12.65 27.22 -16.41
C CYS A 252 14.05 27.47 -16.99
N ALA A 253 14.35 27.03 -18.21
CA ALA A 253 15.69 27.15 -18.79
C ALA A 253 16.13 28.62 -18.96
N HIS A 254 15.20 29.51 -19.30
CA HIS A 254 15.43 30.96 -19.47
C HIS A 254 15.39 31.74 -18.15
N MET A 255 14.89 31.14 -17.07
CA MET A 255 14.65 31.84 -15.80
C MET A 255 15.94 31.98 -15.00
N ARG A 256 16.22 33.20 -14.54
CA ARG A 256 17.38 33.48 -13.68
C ARG A 256 17.12 32.91 -12.29
N SER A 257 18.13 32.25 -11.72
CA SER A 257 18.11 31.85 -10.30
C SER A 257 18.14 33.10 -9.44
N ALA A 258 17.11 33.31 -8.61
CA ALA A 258 17.04 34.44 -7.68
C ALA A 258 18.13 34.42 -6.58
N ARG A 259 18.90 33.33 -6.46
CA ARG A 259 20.08 33.29 -5.59
C ARG A 259 21.28 33.89 -6.30
N SER A 260 21.70 35.08 -5.87
CA SER A 260 22.99 35.66 -6.24
C SER A 260 24.09 34.63 -6.02
N LYS A 261 24.82 34.26 -7.08
CA LYS A 261 25.99 33.38 -6.95
C LYS A 261 27.06 34.17 -6.20
N TRP A 262 27.51 33.64 -5.06
CA TRP A 262 28.68 34.17 -4.38
C TRP A 262 29.89 34.09 -5.32
N THR A 263 30.49 35.23 -5.61
CA THR A 263 31.73 35.32 -6.38
C THR A 263 32.88 35.70 -5.46
N LEU A 264 34.11 35.38 -5.86
CA LEU A 264 35.31 35.79 -5.14
C LEU A 264 35.32 37.30 -4.84
N LYS A 265 34.91 38.14 -5.81
CA LYS A 265 34.81 39.60 -5.64
C LYS A 265 33.83 40.01 -4.53
N ILE A 266 32.65 39.37 -4.48
CA ILE A 266 31.64 39.63 -3.44
C ILE A 266 32.16 39.16 -2.08
N CYS A 267 32.80 37.99 -2.01
CA CYS A 267 33.38 37.47 -0.78
C CYS A 267 34.54 38.35 -0.27
N LYS A 268 35.44 38.83 -1.15
CA LYS A 268 36.52 39.77 -0.81
C LYS A 268 35.96 41.09 -0.27
N GLY A 269 34.98 41.68 -0.97
CA GLY A 269 34.33 42.91 -0.51
C GLY A 269 33.58 42.74 0.81
N SER A 270 33.00 41.55 1.07
CA SER A 270 32.40 41.25 2.38
C SER A 270 33.47 41.13 3.47
N ALA A 271 34.60 40.47 3.19
CA ALA A 271 35.67 40.25 4.15
C ALA A 271 36.43 41.52 4.53
N SER A 272 36.55 42.49 3.61
CA SER A 272 37.28 43.75 3.85
C SER A 272 36.71 44.61 4.98
N TYR A 273 35.44 44.44 5.34
CA TYR A 273 34.82 45.17 6.47
C TYR A 273 35.21 44.61 7.85
N PHE A 274 35.96 43.50 7.90
CA PHE A 274 36.30 42.82 9.15
C PHE A 274 37.82 42.70 9.29
N SER A 275 38.30 42.83 10.52
CA SER A 275 39.72 42.69 10.88
C SER A 275 40.09 41.26 11.32
N SER A 276 39.09 40.41 11.59
CA SER A 276 39.30 39.02 11.99
C SER A 276 38.36 38.06 11.27
N LYS A 277 38.87 36.84 11.00
CA LYS A 277 38.08 35.75 10.41
C LYS A 277 36.86 35.39 11.27
N ARG A 278 36.97 35.53 12.60
CA ARG A 278 35.91 35.22 13.56
C ARG A 278 34.76 36.23 13.47
N ASP A 279 35.09 37.52 13.33
CA ASP A 279 34.09 38.57 13.19
C ASP A 279 33.38 38.48 11.83
N TRP A 280 34.14 38.20 10.76
CA TRP A 280 33.54 37.97 9.44
C TRP A 280 32.58 36.79 9.44
N LEU A 281 32.94 35.67 10.09
CA LEU A 281 32.08 34.50 10.22
C LEU A 281 30.78 34.79 11.00
N ARG A 282 30.88 35.59 12.06
CA ARG A 282 29.75 35.94 12.92
C ARG A 282 28.79 36.89 12.21
N CYS A 283 29.31 37.95 11.58
CA CYS A 283 28.51 39.03 11.03
C CYS A 283 28.09 38.80 9.56
N CYS A 284 28.83 38.00 8.80
CA CYS A 284 28.48 37.67 7.40
C CYS A 284 28.69 36.18 7.07
N ARG A 285 27.98 35.32 7.80
CA ARG A 285 28.07 33.85 7.70
C ARG A 285 27.91 33.32 6.27
N GLY A 286 27.01 33.91 5.47
CA GLY A 286 26.75 33.49 4.09
C GLY A 286 27.95 33.66 3.17
N ALA A 287 28.59 34.83 3.21
CA ALA A 287 29.77 35.15 2.42
C ALA A 287 30.99 34.34 2.87
N TYR A 288 31.18 34.20 4.18
CA TYR A 288 32.24 33.38 4.75
C TYR A 288 32.11 31.91 4.32
N ASN A 289 30.92 31.31 4.49
CA ASN A 289 30.70 29.90 4.15
C ASN A 289 30.81 29.65 2.64
N ALA A 290 30.50 30.65 1.81
CA ALA A 290 30.75 30.59 0.38
C ALA A 290 32.25 30.61 0.07
N ALA A 291 33.02 31.51 0.69
CA ALA A 291 34.47 31.56 0.53
C ALA A 291 35.15 30.28 1.02
N HIS A 292 34.74 29.73 2.18
CA HIS A 292 35.25 28.47 2.71
C HIS A 292 34.99 27.30 1.76
N ARG A 293 33.76 27.13 1.28
CA ARG A 293 33.40 26.01 0.37
C ARG A 293 34.10 26.07 -0.99
N ASN A 294 34.48 27.26 -1.44
CA ASN A 294 35.17 27.46 -2.73
C ASN A 294 36.69 27.65 -2.59
N GLY A 295 37.26 27.49 -1.39
CA GLY A 295 38.71 27.62 -1.16
C GLY A 295 39.26 29.05 -1.15
N TRP A 296 38.41 30.07 -1.11
CA TRP A 296 38.79 31.48 -1.24
C TRP A 296 39.20 32.16 0.07
N LEU A 297 39.26 31.44 1.20
CA LEU A 297 39.50 32.06 2.50
C LEU A 297 40.88 32.72 2.63
N ALA A 298 41.92 32.15 2.02
CA ALA A 298 43.25 32.75 2.04
C ALA A 298 43.23 34.12 1.33
N GLU A 299 42.60 34.17 0.15
CA GLU A 299 42.48 35.39 -0.63
C GLU A 299 41.52 36.43 -0.04
N CYS A 300 40.45 36.01 0.63
CA CYS A 300 39.51 36.94 1.26
C CYS A 300 40.02 37.52 2.57
N CYS A 301 40.96 36.83 3.22
CA CYS A 301 41.45 37.20 4.55
C CYS A 301 42.95 37.55 4.56
N SER A 302 43.56 37.82 3.40
CA SER A 302 44.99 38.12 3.28
C SER A 302 45.39 39.37 4.07
N HIS A 303 44.46 40.31 4.28
CA HIS A 303 44.66 41.51 5.10
C HIS A 303 44.45 41.28 6.61
N MET A 304 44.02 40.08 7.03
CA MET A 304 43.69 39.75 8.43
C MET A 304 44.82 38.97 9.14
N GLU A 305 46.00 38.86 8.52
CA GLU A 305 47.15 38.18 9.12
C GLU A 305 47.84 39.09 10.15
N ARG A 306 48.06 38.58 11.36
CA ARG A 306 48.88 39.26 12.38
C ARG A 306 50.37 39.08 12.04
N PRO A 307 51.23 40.09 12.24
CA PRO A 307 52.67 39.90 12.11
C PRO A 307 53.14 38.79 13.05
N ARG A 308 53.95 37.85 12.55
CA ARG A 308 54.68 36.92 13.41
C ARG A 308 55.69 37.76 14.19
N ALA A 309 55.57 37.80 15.51
CA ALA A 309 56.61 38.37 16.37
C ALA A 309 57.91 37.57 16.14
N ALA A 310 58.99 38.29 15.83
CA ALA A 310 60.35 37.77 15.84
C ALA A 310 60.83 37.63 17.28
#